data_AF-A0A0Q8J4A8-F1
#
_entry.id   AF-A0A0Q8J4A8-F1
#
_cell.length_a   1.000
_cell.length_b   1.000
_cell.length_c   1.000
_cell.angle_alpha   90.00
_cell.angle_beta   90.00
_cell.angle_gamma   90.00
#
_symmetry.space_group_name_H-M   'P 1'
#
loop_
_entity.id
_entity.type
_entity.pdbx_description
1 polymer ?
#
loop_
_entity_poly.entity_id
_entity_poly.type
_entity_poly.pdbx_seq_one_letter_code
_entity_poly.pdbx_strand_id
1 'polypeptide(L)' 'MNIDITEQRVPHCWVVHLDALEVNFNSQEAASSFVGQLKARIEAPHVWPVTVRSAASCRTVPAREQEVRFDLVE' A
#
# COMPACT_ATOMS: atom_id res chain seq x y z
N MET A 1 -7.59 4.56 -16.39
CA MET A 1 -6.96 5.25 -15.25
C MET A 1 -5.84 6.12 -15.80
N ASN A 2 -5.88 7.43 -15.55
CA ASN A 2 -4.83 8.36 -15.95
C ASN A 2 -3.78 8.43 -14.84
N ILE A 3 -2.52 8.09 -15.17
CA ILE A 3 -1.40 8.11 -14.24
C ILE A 3 -0.32 8.99 -14.85
N ASP A 4 0.00 10.08 -14.17
CA ASP A 4 1.05 11.03 -14.57
C ASP A 4 2.02 11.29 -13.40
N ILE A 5 3.27 11.61 -13.71
CA ILE A 5 4.29 11.96 -12.72
C ILE A 5 4.77 13.37 -13.03
N THR A 6 4.53 14.29 -12.10
CA THR A 6 4.98 15.68 -12.20
C THR A 6 6.08 15.96 -11.17
N GLU A 7 7.04 16.79 -11.55
CA GLU A 7 8.00 17.37 -10.60
C GLU A 7 7.39 18.65 -10.00
N GLN A 8 7.24 18.70 -8.68
CA GLN A 8 7.00 19.93 -7.94
C GLN A 8 8.32 20.51 -7.46
N ARG A 9 8.57 21.77 -7.81
CA ARG A 9 9.85 22.45 -7.54
C ARG A 9 9.97 22.94 -6.10
N VAL A 10 8.87 23.14 -5.37
CA VAL A 10 8.89 23.66 -3.99
C VAL A 10 7.77 23.03 -3.14
N PRO A 11 8.10 22.18 -2.15
CA PRO A 11 9.38 21.51 -1.96
C PRO A 11 9.75 20.63 -3.17
N HIS A 12 11.05 20.36 -3.41
CA HIS A 12 11.52 19.45 -4.46
C HIS A 12 10.97 18.03 -4.23
N CYS A 13 9.80 17.77 -4.78
CA CYS A 13 9.04 16.54 -4.60
C CYS A 13 8.47 16.07 -5.93
N TRP A 14 8.19 14.78 -6.01
CA TRP A 14 7.59 14.13 -7.16
C TRP A 14 6.16 13.77 -6.84
N VAL A 15 5.21 14.19 -7.66
CA VAL A 15 3.79 13.94 -7.43
C VAL A 15 3.27 13.00 -8.50
N VAL A 16 2.72 11.89 -8.05
CA VAL A 16 2.00 10.94 -8.91
C VAL A 16 0.52 11.33 -8.87
N HIS A 17 0.01 11.78 -10.01
CA HIS A 17 -1.42 12.05 -10.20
C HIS A 17 -2.11 10.78 -10.66
N LEU A 18 -3.12 10.35 -9.90
CA LEU A 18 -3.95 9.18 -10.13
C LEU A 18 -5.41 9.64 -10.25
N ASP A 19 -5.79 10.13 -11.44
CA ASP A 19 -7.10 10.75 -11.66
C ASP A 19 -7.35 11.89 -10.64
N ALA A 20 -8.32 11.74 -9.72
CA ALA A 20 -8.59 12.71 -8.64
C ALA A 20 -7.70 12.56 -7.38
N LEU A 21 -6.74 11.64 -7.38
CA LEU A 21 -5.85 11.38 -6.23
C LEU A 21 -4.41 11.81 -6.53
N GLU A 22 -3.70 12.25 -5.49
CA GLU A 22 -2.30 12.69 -5.59
C GLU A 22 -1.45 12.00 -4.52
N VAL A 23 -0.27 11.51 -4.91
CA VAL A 23 0.68 10.86 -4.00
C VAL A 23 2.05 11.50 -4.14
N ASN A 24 2.60 12.00 -3.04
CA ASN A 24 3.87 12.72 -3.02
C ASN A 24 5.04 11.79 -2.66
N PHE A 25 6.17 11.99 -3.33
CA PHE A 25 7.42 11.28 -3.13
C PHE A 25 8.59 12.26 -3.04
N ASN A 26 9.61 11.89 -2.28
CA ASN A 26 10.84 12.70 -2.16
C ASN A 26 11.84 12.44 -3.30
N SER A 27 11.61 11.42 -4.13
CA SER A 27 12.53 11.00 -5.19
C SER A 27 11.78 10.50 -6.43
N GLN A 28 12.35 10.76 -7.61
CA GLN A 28 11.80 10.31 -8.90
C GLN A 28 11.71 8.79 -9.00
N GLU A 29 12.74 8.09 -8.50
CA GLU A 29 12.80 6.63 -8.53
C GLU A 29 11.65 6.03 -7.72
N ALA A 30 11.37 6.57 -6.53
CA ALA A 30 10.27 6.10 -5.70
C ALA A 30 8.90 6.29 -6.39
N ALA A 31 8.68 7.45 -7.01
CA ALA A 31 7.47 7.72 -7.80
C ALA A 31 7.33 6.74 -8.98
N SER A 32 8.43 6.51 -9.72
CA SER A 32 8.46 5.61 -10.87
C SER A 32 8.23 4.14 -10.49
N SER A 33 8.87 3.67 -9.42
CA SER A 33 8.66 2.32 -8.87
C SER A 33 7.23 2.11 -8.36
N PHE A 34 6.62 3.13 -7.76
CA PHE A 34 5.22 3.09 -7.37
C PHE A 34 4.29 2.94 -8.58
N VAL A 35 4.49 3.78 -9.61
CA VAL A 35 3.70 3.70 -10.85
C VAL A 35 3.90 2.36 -11.56
N GLY A 36 5.12 1.84 -11.60
CA GLY A 36 5.42 0.52 -12.17
C GLY A 36 4.66 -0.61 -11.46
N GLN A 37 4.68 -0.63 -10.13
CA GLN A 37 3.92 -1.59 -9.33
C GLN A 37 2.41 -1.42 -9.51
N LEU A 38 1.92 -0.18 -9.55
CA LEU A 38 0.50 0.11 -9.72
C LEU A 38 0.01 -0.40 -11.09
N LYS A 39 0.73 -0.09 -12.17
CA LYS A 39 0.43 -0.60 -13.51
C LYS A 39 0.45 -2.11 -13.55
N ALA A 40 1.49 -2.74 -13.00
CA ALA A 40 1.58 -4.19 -12.92
C ALA A 40 0.38 -4.82 -12.19
N ARG A 41 -0.14 -4.18 -11.13
CA ARG A 41 -1.34 -4.66 -10.41
C ARG A 41 -2.64 -4.46 -11.20
N ILE A 42 -2.74 -3.40 -11.99
CA ILE A 42 -3.91 -3.11 -12.83
C ILE A 42 -3.94 -4.08 -14.03
N GLU A 43 -2.80 -4.31 -14.66
CA GLU A 43 -2.64 -5.19 -15.82
C GLU A 43 -2.59 -6.67 -15.44
N ALA A 44 -2.26 -6.98 -14.17
CA ALA A 44 -2.27 -8.35 -13.70
C ALA A 44 -3.67 -8.97 -13.90
N PRO A 45 -3.73 -10.20 -14.43
CA PRO A 45 -4.97 -10.96 -14.51
C PRO A 45 -5.45 -11.26 -13.09
N HIS A 46 -6.31 -10.39 -12.57
CA HIS A 46 -6.90 -10.58 -11.25
C HIS A 46 -8.06 -11.56 -11.39
N VAL A 47 -7.87 -12.78 -10.89
CA VAL A 47 -8.97 -13.71 -10.68
C VAL A 47 -9.86 -13.10 -9.61
N TRP A 48 -11.06 -12.68 -10.00
CA TRP A 48 -12.06 -12.27 -9.02
C TRP A 48 -12.37 -13.47 -8.14
N PRO A 49 -12.18 -13.41 -6.80
CA PRO A 49 -12.58 -14.50 -5.95
C PRO A 49 -14.08 -14.67 -6.14
N VAL A 50 -14.47 -15.82 -6.70
CA VAL A 50 -15.88 -16.21 -6.76
C VAL A 50 -16.36 -16.15 -5.33
N THR A 51 -17.23 -15.19 -5.02
CA THR A 51 -17.87 -15.08 -3.71
C THR A 51 -18.80 -16.27 -3.58
N VAL A 52 -18.26 -17.43 -3.25
CA VAL A 52 -19.01 -18.40 -2.46
C VAL A 52 -19.29 -17.63 -1.17
N ARG A 53 -20.53 -17.14 -1.01
CA ARG A 53 -21.05 -16.74 0.29
C ARG A 53 -21.07 -17.99 1.16
N SER A 54 -19.92 -18.41 1.67
CA SER A 54 -19.84 -19.38 2.75
C SER A 54 -19.69 -18.59 4.03
N ALA A 55 -20.81 -18.51 4.74
CA ALA A 55 -20.85 -18.06 6.10
C ALA A 55 -19.85 -18.89 6.93
N ALA A 56 -18.81 -18.23 7.44
CA ALA A 56 -18.23 -18.49 8.76
C ALA A 56 -17.05 -17.55 8.97
N SER A 57 -17.33 -16.42 9.61
CA SER A 57 -16.33 -15.77 10.44
C SER A 57 -16.04 -16.71 11.61
N CYS A 58 -15.06 -17.59 11.45
CA CYS A 58 -14.39 -18.22 12.59
C CYS A 58 -13.02 -17.56 12.70
N ARG A 59 -13.03 -16.43 13.39
CA ARG A 59 -11.82 -15.74 13.85
C ARG A 59 -11.18 -16.61 14.93
N THR A 60 -10.36 -17.57 14.53
CA THR A 60 -9.45 -18.25 15.45
C THR A 60 -8.13 -17.51 15.39
N VAL A 61 -7.91 -16.64 16.37
CA VAL A 61 -6.59 -16.09 16.68
C VAL A 61 -5.79 -17.16 17.43
N PRO A 62 -4.66 -17.69 16.91
CA PRO A 62 -3.75 -18.43 17.75
C PRO A 62 -3.04 -17.46 18.73
N ALA A 63 -2.74 -18.02 19.89
CA ALA A 63 -2.39 -17.35 21.13
C ALA A 63 -1.18 -16.42 21.02
N ARG A 64 -1.31 -15.29 21.73
CA ARG A 64 -0.27 -14.31 21.98
C ARG A 64 0.79 -14.90 22.91
N GLU A 65 2.02 -15.10 22.42
CA GLU A 65 3.19 -15.26 23.29
C GLU A 65 4.12 -14.08 23.03
N GLN A 66 3.91 -13.03 23.81
CA GLN A 66 4.89 -11.96 23.97
C GLN A 66 4.75 -11.45 25.40
N GLU A 67 5.28 -12.23 26.34
CA GLU A 67 5.67 -11.66 27.63
C GLU A 67 7.10 -11.16 27.46
N VAL A 68 7.20 -9.92 26.96
CA VAL A 68 8.42 -9.14 27.07
C VAL A 68 8.55 -8.77 28.55
N ARG A 69 9.49 -9.41 29.24
CA ARG A 69 9.93 -8.96 30.56
C ARG A 69 10.68 -7.64 30.41
N PHE A 70 9.97 -6.54 30.61
CA PHE A 70 10.55 -5.29 31.08
C PHE A 70 9.82 -4.94 32.37
N ASP A 71 10.52 -5.08 33.50
CA ASP A 71 10.20 -4.24 34.63
C ASP A 71 11.50 -3.65 35.18
N LEU A 72 11.46 -2.33 35.23
CA LEU A 72 12.41 -1.39 35.78
C LEU A 72 11.83 -0.99 37.14
N VAL A 73 12.49 -1.29 38.26
CA VAL A 73 12.42 -0.42 39.45
C VAL A 73 13.59 -0.67 40.42
N GLU A 74 14.19 0.46 40.79
CA GLU A 74 15.14 0.81 41.88
C GLU A 74 16.46 0.06 42.07
#